data_AF-A0A8H5RR81-F1
#
_entry.id   AF-A0A8H5RR81-F1
#
_cell.length_a   1.000
_cell.length_b   1.000
_cell.length_c   1.000
_cell.angle_alpha   90.00
_cell.angle_beta   90.00
_cell.angle_gamma   90.00
#
_symmetry.space_group_name_H-M   'P 1'
#
loop_
_entity.id
_entity.type
_entity.pdbx_description
1 polymer ?
#
loop_
_entity_poly.entity_id
_entity_poly.type
_entity_poly.pdbx_seq_one_letter_code
_entity_poly.pdbx_strand_id
1 'polypeptide(L)'
;MPEIVLYTAHHCPYAHRAQIALRELGLSFKEKLIDITVPRTNEYLNINPNGMVPALSYDGVLLTESSLIVQFLLDSHPSHLLKGSTEPSGALQRFYMGYFIDIYFVKVHPTFDKIVYAEGSPAKNVAVDEYVGLVAKYVEPLLSNATPFLEASKRLTLVELISW
;
A
#
# COMPACT_ATOMS: atom_id res chain seq x y z
N MET A 1 -5.64 3.73 23.77
CA MET A 1 -5.24 3.24 22.43
C MET A 1 -6.44 2.51 21.86
N PRO A 2 -6.77 2.71 20.58
CA PRO A 2 -7.92 2.05 19.94
C PRO A 2 -7.77 0.52 20.01
N GLU A 3 -8.88 -0.20 20.09
CA GLU A 3 -8.87 -1.64 19.85
C GLU A 3 -8.78 -1.90 18.34
N ILE A 4 -7.63 -2.41 17.90
CA ILE A 4 -7.36 -2.70 16.49
C ILE A 4 -7.30 -4.21 16.27
N VAL A 5 -8.08 -4.71 15.32
CA VAL A 5 -7.96 -6.06 14.77
C VAL A 5 -7.70 -5.97 13.28
N LEU A 6 -6.57 -6.51 12.84
CA LEU A 6 -6.22 -6.58 11.42
C LEU A 6 -6.46 -8.00 10.89
N TYR A 7 -7.37 -8.10 9.93
CA TYR A 7 -7.57 -9.29 9.12
C TYR A 7 -6.63 -9.22 7.91
N THR A 8 -5.66 -10.14 7.84
CA THR A 8 -4.51 -10.07 6.91
C THR A 8 -4.13 -11.43 6.34
N ALA A 9 -3.26 -11.42 5.34
CA ALA A 9 -2.60 -12.60 4.81
C ALA A 9 -1.12 -12.28 4.51
N HIS A 10 -0.21 -13.18 4.90
CA HIS A 10 1.24 -12.93 4.79
C HIS A 10 1.76 -12.90 3.35
N HIS A 11 0.99 -13.40 2.38
CA HIS A 11 1.36 -13.41 0.96
C HIS A 11 0.55 -12.38 0.14
N CYS A 12 -0.09 -11.41 0.80
CA CYS A 12 -0.85 -10.35 0.12
C CYS A 12 -0.12 -9.00 0.24
N PRO A 13 0.41 -8.43 -0.87
CA PRO A 13 1.11 -7.15 -0.82
C PRO A 13 0.19 -6.01 -0.35
N TYR A 14 -1.09 -6.02 -0.74
CA TYR A 14 -2.07 -5.05 -0.26
C TYR A 14 -2.26 -5.12 1.27
N ALA A 15 -2.18 -6.31 1.86
CA ALA A 15 -2.32 -6.47 3.31
C ALA A 15 -1.07 -6.00 4.07
N HIS A 16 0.10 -6.13 3.45
CA HIS A 16 1.35 -5.61 4.01
C HIS A 16 1.29 -4.10 4.24
N ARG A 17 0.63 -3.33 3.37
CA ARG A 17 0.48 -1.87 3.53
C ARG A 17 -0.10 -1.48 4.89
N ALA A 18 -1.20 -2.12 5.29
CA ALA A 18 -1.83 -1.88 6.59
C ALA A 18 -0.95 -2.38 7.75
N GLN A 19 -0.28 -3.53 7.59
CA GLN A 19 0.66 -4.04 8.61
C GLN A 19 1.85 -3.10 8.82
N ILE A 20 2.46 -2.59 7.75
CA ILE A 20 3.58 -1.67 7.79
C ILE A 20 3.14 -0.36 8.44
N ALA A 21 1.99 0.21 8.04
CA ALA A 21 1.48 1.44 8.64
C ALA A 21 1.26 1.31 10.15
N LEU A 22 0.59 0.23 10.60
CA LEU A 22 0.38 0.00 12.04
C LEU A 22 1.70 -0.10 12.82
N ARG A 23 2.71 -0.78 12.26
CA ARG A 23 4.03 -0.94 12.87
C ARG A 23 4.82 0.37 12.91
N GLU A 24 4.85 1.13 11.81
CA GLU A 24 5.53 2.43 11.74
C GLU A 24 4.88 3.49 12.66
N LEU A 25 3.58 3.37 12.90
CA LEU A 25 2.84 4.19 13.88
C LEU A 25 2.99 3.71 15.33
N GLY A 26 3.61 2.54 15.56
CA GLY A 26 3.73 1.95 16.90
C GLY A 26 2.38 1.53 17.51
N LEU A 27 1.35 1.30 16.69
CA LEU A 27 0.02 0.92 17.16
C LEU A 27 -0.01 -0.57 17.50
N SER A 28 -0.53 -0.91 18.67
CA SER A 28 -0.79 -2.30 19.04
C SER A 28 -2.04 -2.81 18.34
N PHE A 29 -1.97 -4.01 17.75
CA PHE A 29 -3.11 -4.63 17.07
C PHE A 29 -3.11 -6.16 17.23
N LYS A 30 -4.29 -6.75 17.15
CA LYS A 30 -4.47 -8.21 17.07
C LYS A 30 -4.46 -8.61 15.59
N GLU A 31 -3.62 -9.57 15.22
CA GLU A 31 -3.60 -10.14 13.87
C GLU A 31 -4.56 -11.32 13.77
N LYS A 32 -5.38 -11.36 12.72
CA LYS A 32 -6.20 -12.51 12.33
C LYS A 32 -5.85 -12.91 10.91
N LEU A 33 -5.30 -14.12 10.75
CA LEU A 33 -4.91 -14.62 9.44
C LEU A 33 -6.11 -15.18 8.69
N ILE A 34 -6.26 -14.71 7.46
CA ILE A 34 -7.22 -15.21 6.49
C ILE A 34 -6.44 -15.97 5.43
N ASP A 35 -6.74 -17.26 5.27
CA ASP A 35 -6.16 -18.05 4.19
C ASP A 35 -6.77 -17.60 2.88
N ILE A 36 -6.01 -16.84 2.09
CA ILE A 36 -6.49 -16.31 0.81
C ILE A 36 -6.40 -17.25 -0.38
N THR A 37 -5.85 -18.46 -0.19
CA THR A 37 -5.67 -19.45 -1.26
C THR A 37 -6.90 -20.33 -1.47
N VAL A 38 -7.83 -20.33 -0.52
CA VAL A 38 -9.11 -21.07 -0.56
C VAL A 38 -10.29 -20.10 -0.57
N PRO A 39 -11.52 -20.55 -0.92
CA PRO A 39 -12.72 -19.75 -0.75
C PRO A 39 -12.88 -19.24 0.69
N ARG A 40 -13.34 -18.00 0.84
CA ARG A 40 -13.52 -17.36 2.15
C ARG A 40 -14.58 -18.09 2.97
N THR A 41 -14.33 -18.23 4.28
CA THR A 41 -15.30 -18.80 5.20
C THR A 41 -16.50 -17.87 5.37
N ASN A 42 -17.68 -18.42 5.64
CA ASN A 42 -18.86 -17.62 5.97
C ASN A 42 -18.63 -16.70 7.18
N GLU A 43 -17.84 -17.15 8.15
CA GLU A 43 -17.44 -16.32 9.29
C GLU A 43 -16.72 -15.05 8.83
N TYR A 44 -15.75 -15.16 7.93
CA TYR A 44 -15.03 -14.00 7.43
C TYR A 44 -15.88 -13.14 6.49
N LEU A 45 -16.73 -13.75 5.66
CA LEU A 45 -17.63 -13.00 4.78
C LEU A 45 -18.68 -12.20 5.56
N ASN A 46 -19.10 -12.68 6.74
CA ASN A 46 -19.94 -11.91 7.65
C ASN A 46 -19.23 -10.66 8.21
N ILE A 47 -17.89 -10.69 8.26
CA ILE A 47 -17.06 -9.55 8.68
C ILE A 47 -16.84 -8.62 7.49
N ASN A 48 -16.24 -9.13 6.41
CA ASN A 48 -16.03 -8.39 5.17
C ASN A 48 -16.72 -9.11 3.99
N PRO A 49 -17.91 -8.65 3.56
CA PRO A 49 -18.64 -9.26 2.44
C PRO A 49 -17.87 -9.29 1.12
N ASN A 50 -16.90 -8.39 0.93
CA ASN A 50 -16.04 -8.40 -0.26
C ASN A 50 -15.00 -9.54 -0.22
N GLY A 51 -14.76 -10.15 0.94
CA GLY A 51 -13.84 -11.28 1.09
C GLY A 51 -12.35 -10.94 0.88
N MET A 52 -12.02 -9.66 0.76
CA MET A 52 -10.67 -9.18 0.49
C MET A 52 -9.92 -8.84 1.78
N VAL A 53 -8.60 -9.03 1.76
CA VAL A 53 -7.67 -8.51 2.78
C VAL A 53 -6.84 -7.37 2.18
N PRO A 54 -6.41 -6.38 2.97
CA PRO A 54 -6.66 -6.23 4.40
C PRO A 54 -8.08 -5.76 4.70
N ALA A 55 -8.58 -6.16 5.87
CA ALA A 55 -9.70 -5.49 6.53
C ALA A 55 -9.27 -5.13 7.96
N LEU A 56 -9.61 -3.93 8.41
CA LEU A 56 -9.18 -3.42 9.71
C LEU A 56 -10.40 -3.03 10.53
N SER A 57 -10.58 -3.66 11.70
CA SER A 57 -11.54 -3.20 12.71
C SER A 57 -10.86 -2.20 13.62
N TYR A 58 -11.38 -0.99 13.69
CA TYR A 58 -10.90 0.10 14.55
C TYR A 58 -12.03 0.50 15.51
N ASP A 59 -11.90 0.16 16.80
CA ASP A 59 -12.96 0.36 17.80
C ASP A 59 -14.34 -0.19 17.35
N GLY A 60 -14.31 -1.35 16.70
CA GLY A 60 -15.50 -2.04 16.16
C GLY A 60 -15.98 -1.54 14.79
N VAL A 61 -15.40 -0.47 14.24
CA VAL A 61 -15.70 0.01 12.89
C VAL A 61 -14.83 -0.70 11.86
N LEU A 62 -15.46 -1.33 10.87
CA LEU A 62 -14.73 -2.00 9.79
C LEU A 62 -14.28 -0.99 8.72
N LEU A 63 -12.99 -1.04 8.40
CA LEU A 63 -12.35 -0.31 7.31
C LEU A 63 -11.81 -1.31 6.29
N THR A 64 -12.01 -1.01 5.01
CA THR A 64 -11.55 -1.81 3.88
C THR A 64 -10.80 -0.92 2.88
N GLU A 65 -10.16 -1.54 1.89
CA GLU A 65 -9.22 -0.92 0.95
C GLU A 65 -7.88 -0.54 1.59
N SER A 66 -6.81 -1.20 1.14
CA SER A 66 -5.48 -1.05 1.74
C SER A 66 -4.98 0.39 1.81
N SER A 67 -5.14 1.16 0.74
CA SER A 67 -4.71 2.57 0.67
C SER A 67 -5.57 3.48 1.55
N LEU A 68 -6.89 3.25 1.62
CA LEU A 68 -7.79 4.04 2.47
C LEU A 68 -7.58 3.73 3.96
N ILE A 69 -7.31 2.46 4.32
CA ILE A 69 -6.92 2.08 5.67
C ILE A 69 -5.65 2.82 6.08
N VAL A 70 -4.61 2.81 5.24
CA VAL A 70 -3.37 3.55 5.51
C VAL A 70 -3.66 5.04 5.67
N GLN A 71 -4.41 5.63 4.73
CA GLN A 71 -4.74 7.05 4.79
C GLN A 71 -5.48 7.44 6.08
N PHE A 72 -6.48 6.64 6.48
CA PHE A 72 -7.21 6.82 7.75
C PHE A 72 -6.27 6.77 8.95
N LEU A 73 -5.36 5.80 9.00
CA LEU A 73 -4.40 5.66 10.09
C LEU A 73 -3.47 6.88 10.16
N LEU A 74 -2.97 7.37 9.03
CA LEU A 74 -2.07 8.54 8.99
C LEU A 74 -2.78 9.85 9.32
N ASP A 75 -4.06 9.99 8.97
CA ASP A 75 -4.85 11.17 9.34
C ASP A 75 -5.25 11.15 10.82
N SER A 76 -5.41 9.96 11.40
CA SER A 76 -5.77 9.79 12.82
C SER A 76 -4.56 9.83 13.75
N HIS A 77 -3.36 9.51 13.24
CA HIS A 77 -2.13 9.36 14.01
C HIS A 77 -0.97 10.06 13.29
N PRO A 78 -0.61 11.31 13.69
CA PRO A 78 0.50 12.04 13.09
C PRO A 78 1.80 11.23 13.07
N SER A 79 2.51 11.25 11.94
CA SER A 79 3.72 10.45 11.78
C SER A 79 4.68 10.99 10.73
N HIS A 80 5.84 10.36 10.63
CA HIS A 80 6.86 10.68 9.63
C HIS A 80 6.51 10.21 8.21
N LEU A 81 5.51 9.31 8.05
CA LEU A 81 5.17 8.72 6.75
C LEU A 81 4.54 9.76 5.81
N LEU A 82 3.77 10.68 6.37
CA LEU A 82 3.02 11.69 5.62
C LEU A 82 2.74 12.88 6.53
N LYS A 83 3.06 14.11 6.08
CA LYS A 83 2.67 15.31 6.82
C LYS A 83 1.15 15.47 6.85
N GLY A 84 0.66 16.05 7.94
CA GLY A 84 -0.67 16.61 8.03
C GLY A 84 -0.87 17.70 6.98
N SER A 85 -2.06 17.78 6.41
CA SER A 85 -2.39 18.74 5.35
C SER A 85 -2.24 20.20 5.79
N THR A 86 -2.39 20.47 7.09
CA THR A 86 -2.27 21.80 7.70
C THR A 86 -0.84 22.17 8.10
N GLU A 87 0.12 21.24 8.01
CA GLU A 87 1.52 21.54 8.28
C GLU A 87 2.15 22.38 7.15
N PRO A 88 3.24 23.12 7.41
CA PRO A 88 3.96 23.83 6.36
C PRO A 88 4.35 22.90 5.20
N SER A 89 3.91 23.27 3.99
CA SER A 89 4.04 22.48 2.76
C SER A 89 3.38 21.09 2.80
N GLY A 90 2.57 20.78 3.82
CA GLY A 90 1.94 19.48 4.00
C GLY A 90 0.98 19.12 2.87
N ALA A 91 0.07 20.03 2.50
CA ALA A 91 -0.81 19.83 1.35
C ALA A 91 -0.03 19.56 0.04
N LEU A 92 1.06 20.29 -0.19
CA LEU A 92 1.88 20.13 -1.39
C LEU A 92 2.66 18.80 -1.39
N GLN A 93 3.23 18.41 -0.25
CA GLN A 93 3.89 17.12 -0.08
C GLN A 93 2.93 15.97 -0.37
N ARG A 94 1.72 16.00 0.21
CA ARG A 94 0.68 14.99 0.02
C ARG A 94 0.29 14.87 -1.46
N PHE A 95 0.16 15.99 -2.16
CA PHE A 95 -0.08 16.00 -3.60
C PHE A 95 1.04 15.29 -4.37
N TYR A 96 2.31 15.61 -4.12
CA TYR A 96 3.42 15.00 -4.84
C TYR A 96 3.58 13.49 -4.54
N MET A 97 3.39 13.08 -3.29
CA MET A 97 3.39 11.67 -2.92
C MET A 97 2.23 10.92 -3.58
N GLY A 98 1.02 11.50 -3.55
CA GLY A 98 -0.15 10.94 -4.24
C GLY A 98 0.06 10.86 -5.75
N TYR A 99 0.65 11.89 -6.36
CA TYR A 99 0.98 11.90 -7.78
C TYR A 99 1.96 10.78 -8.15
N PHE A 100 2.99 10.54 -7.34
CA PHE A 100 3.91 9.41 -7.57
C PHE A 100 3.15 8.08 -7.56
N ILE A 101 2.35 7.86 -6.51
CA ILE A 101 1.56 6.63 -6.33
C ILE A 101 0.64 6.43 -7.54
N ASP A 102 -0.12 7.44 -7.93
CA ASP A 102 -1.05 7.36 -9.06
C ASP A 102 -0.31 7.07 -10.37
N ILE A 103 0.81 7.74 -10.63
CA ILE A 103 1.61 7.48 -11.84
C ILE A 103 2.08 6.02 -11.86
N TYR A 104 2.59 5.49 -10.76
CA TYR A 104 3.02 4.10 -10.68
C TYR A 104 1.85 3.13 -10.94
N PHE A 105 0.74 3.25 -10.19
CA PHE A 105 -0.38 2.31 -10.29
C PHE A 105 -1.16 2.42 -11.60
N VAL A 106 -1.20 3.60 -12.23
CA VAL A 106 -1.91 3.79 -13.50
C VAL A 106 -1.04 3.47 -14.72
N LYS A 107 0.26 3.82 -14.69
CA LYS A 107 1.13 3.72 -15.88
C LYS A 107 2.07 2.53 -15.87
N VAL A 108 2.40 1.96 -14.71
CA VAL A 108 3.48 0.97 -14.57
C VAL A 108 2.97 -0.37 -14.04
N HIS A 109 2.22 -0.36 -12.93
CA HIS A 109 1.73 -1.57 -12.26
C HIS A 109 0.94 -2.54 -13.18
N PRO A 110 0.09 -2.09 -14.12
CA PRO A 110 -0.64 -3.03 -14.97
C PRO A 110 0.27 -3.94 -15.80
N THR A 111 1.48 -3.50 -16.13
CA THR A 111 2.47 -4.32 -16.83
C THR A 111 3.22 -5.25 -15.88
N PHE A 112 3.40 -4.86 -14.61
CA PHE A 112 3.89 -5.77 -13.57
C PHE A 112 2.95 -6.97 -13.38
N ASP A 113 1.64 -6.74 -13.35
CA ASP A 113 0.65 -7.82 -13.27
C ASP A 113 0.79 -8.80 -14.43
N LYS A 114 1.00 -8.31 -15.67
CA LYS A 114 1.27 -9.18 -16.83
C LYS A 114 2.49 -10.07 -16.59
N ILE A 115 3.56 -9.56 -15.98
CA ILE A 115 4.78 -10.35 -15.70
C ILE A 115 4.48 -11.47 -14.70
N VAL A 116 3.75 -11.16 -13.63
CA VAL A 116 3.39 -12.11 -12.58
C VAL A 116 2.54 -13.25 -13.15
N TYR A 117 1.57 -12.94 -14.01
CA TYR A 117 0.64 -13.94 -14.55
C TYR A 117 1.12 -14.64 -15.83
N ALA A 118 2.20 -14.18 -16.48
CA ALA A 118 2.73 -14.76 -17.72
C ALA A 118 3.82 -15.83 -17.49
N GLU A 119 3.87 -16.45 -16.32
CA GLU A 119 4.92 -17.41 -15.94
C GLU A 119 5.06 -18.56 -16.96
N GLY A 120 6.31 -18.87 -17.35
CA GLY A 120 6.61 -19.93 -18.31
C GLY A 120 6.36 -19.59 -19.79
N SER A 121 5.93 -18.37 -20.13
CA SER A 121 5.65 -17.98 -21.52
C SER A 121 6.72 -17.03 -22.10
N PRO A 122 6.96 -17.07 -23.44
CA PRO A 122 7.80 -16.08 -24.12
C PRO A 122 7.27 -14.63 -23.98
N ALA A 123 5.97 -14.47 -23.71
CA ALA A 123 5.36 -13.16 -23.47
C ALA A 123 5.89 -12.47 -22.20
N LYS A 124 6.47 -13.23 -21.25
CA LYS A 124 7.07 -12.68 -20.03
C LYS A 124 8.21 -11.70 -20.32
N ASN A 125 9.11 -12.04 -21.26
CA ASN A 125 10.25 -11.17 -21.57
C ASN A 125 9.80 -9.84 -22.19
N VAL A 126 8.80 -9.89 -23.07
CA VAL A 126 8.20 -8.68 -23.67
C VAL A 126 7.57 -7.79 -22.59
N ALA A 127 6.85 -8.38 -21.63
CA ALA A 127 6.26 -7.64 -20.51
C ALA A 127 7.34 -7.05 -19.58
N VAL A 128 8.46 -7.73 -19.38
CA VAL A 128 9.61 -7.21 -18.62
C VAL A 128 10.21 -5.99 -19.31
N ASP A 129 10.48 -6.06 -20.62
CA ASP A 129 11.02 -4.93 -21.38
C ASP A 129 10.06 -3.73 -21.37
N GLU A 130 8.76 -3.98 -21.52
CA GLU A 130 7.71 -2.97 -21.41
C GLU A 130 7.72 -2.33 -20.01
N TYR A 131 7.77 -3.14 -18.95
CA TYR A 131 7.79 -2.66 -17.56
C TYR A 131 9.01 -1.77 -17.28
N VAL A 132 10.21 -2.21 -17.68
CA VAL A 132 11.44 -1.43 -17.51
C VAL A 132 11.34 -0.10 -18.26
N GLY A 133 10.86 -0.10 -19.50
CA GLY A 133 10.65 1.13 -20.27
C GLY A 133 9.65 2.08 -19.62
N LEU A 134 8.58 1.57 -19.01
CA LEU A 134 7.59 2.36 -18.29
C LEU A 134 8.15 2.93 -16.98
N VAL A 135 8.94 2.16 -16.23
CA VAL A 135 9.65 2.63 -15.03
C VAL A 135 10.60 3.77 -15.40
N ALA A 136 11.43 3.59 -16.41
CA ALA A 136 12.37 4.62 -16.86
C ALA A 136 11.66 5.90 -17.33
N LYS A 137 10.52 5.75 -18.00
CA LYS A 137 9.76 6.89 -18.51
C LYS A 137 9.00 7.65 -17.41
N TYR A 138 8.39 6.94 -16.46
CA TYR A 138 7.41 7.52 -15.56
C TYR A 138 7.86 7.61 -14.10
N VAL A 139 8.72 6.72 -13.63
CA VAL A 139 9.14 6.64 -12.22
C VAL A 139 10.50 7.29 -12.01
N GLU A 140 11.51 6.97 -12.85
CA GLU A 140 12.86 7.53 -12.70
C GLU A 140 12.90 9.07 -12.61
N PRO A 141 12.13 9.84 -13.42
CA PRO A 141 12.12 11.30 -13.30
C PRO A 141 11.62 11.80 -11.94
N LEU A 142 10.79 11.01 -11.27
CA LEU A 142 10.23 11.34 -9.95
C LEU A 142 11.17 11.00 -8.79
N LEU A 143 12.24 10.24 -9.05
CA LEU A 143 13.20 9.80 -8.03
C LEU A 143 14.39 10.77 -7.86
N SER A 144 14.40 11.91 -8.55
CA SER A 144 15.54 12.85 -8.55
C SER A 144 15.98 13.35 -7.17
N ASN A 145 15.09 13.31 -6.17
CA ASN A 145 15.39 13.70 -4.79
C ASN A 145 15.40 12.51 -3.81
N ALA A 146 15.28 11.26 -4.26
CA ALA A 146 15.18 10.09 -3.39
C ALA A 146 16.55 9.66 -2.85
N THR A 147 16.75 9.69 -1.53
CA THR A 147 17.97 9.19 -0.85
C THR A 147 17.75 8.87 0.65
N PRO A 148 17.69 7.60 1.11
CA PRO A 148 17.35 6.38 0.37
C PRO A 148 15.86 6.30 -0.02
N PHE A 149 14.99 7.10 0.62
CA PHE A 149 13.57 7.18 0.31
C PHE A 149 13.23 8.51 -0.36
N LEU A 150 12.01 8.63 -0.89
CA LEU A 150 11.53 9.86 -1.52
C LEU A 150 11.72 11.08 -0.62
N GLU A 151 11.93 12.24 -1.23
CA GLU A 151 12.20 13.52 -0.53
C GLU A 151 13.45 13.51 0.37
N ALA A 152 14.46 12.72 0.02
CA ALA A 152 15.69 12.52 0.79
C ALA A 152 15.42 12.08 2.25
N SER A 153 14.30 11.40 2.47
CA SER A 153 13.94 10.89 3.79
C SER A 153 14.86 9.73 4.17
N LYS A 154 15.32 9.73 5.42
CA LYS A 154 16.06 8.60 6.03
C LYS A 154 15.14 7.46 6.47
N ARG A 155 13.83 7.67 6.43
CA ARG A 155 12.78 6.72 6.82
C ARG A 155 11.79 6.54 5.67
N LEU A 156 11.06 5.42 5.71
CA LEU A 156 9.97 5.14 4.78
C LEU A 156 9.03 6.36 4.67
N THR A 157 8.53 6.63 3.46
CA THR A 157 7.43 7.57 3.25
C THR A 157 6.16 6.84 2.86
N LEU A 158 5.05 7.56 2.71
CA LEU A 158 3.82 7.00 2.14
C LEU A 158 4.05 6.31 0.80
N VAL A 159 4.93 6.87 -0.05
CA VAL A 159 5.15 6.37 -1.41
C VAL A 159 5.70 4.95 -1.37
N GLU A 160 6.76 4.71 -0.61
CA GLU A 160 7.28 3.36 -0.51
C GLU A 160 6.27 2.45 0.17
N LEU A 161 5.67 2.87 1.29
CA LEU A 161 4.67 2.06 2.00
C LEU A 161 3.55 1.56 1.07
N ILE A 162 3.01 2.43 0.21
CA ILE A 162 1.92 2.08 -0.72
C ILE A 162 2.42 1.31 -1.95
N SER A 163 3.69 1.49 -2.34
CA SER A 163 4.26 0.85 -3.53
C SER A 163 4.89 -0.53 -3.26
N TRP A 164 4.94 -0.96 -2.00
CA TRP A 164 5.21 -2.35 -1.60
C TRP A 164 4.00 -3.27 -1.87
#